data_AF-A0A7M2SBZ6-F1
#
_entry.id   AF-A0A7M2SBZ6-F1
#
_cell.length_a   1.000
_cell.length_b   1.000
_cell.length_c   1.000
_cell.angle_alpha   90.00
_cell.angle_beta   90.00
_cell.angle_gamma   90.00
#
_symmetry.space_group_name_H-M   'P 1'
#
loop_
_entity.id
_entity.type
_entity.pdbx_description
1 polymer ?
#
loop_
_entity_poly.entity_id
_entity_poly.type
_entity_poly.pdbx_seq_one_letter_code
_entity_poly.pdbx_strand_id
1 'polypeptide(L)'
;MEKTSRADHRHDAAAQRLRFIPPSRAYLTCELPAPFPDVLDQLTYVTLDDCQQCRPALLDRVAGDERATLELVFWACFITSETYCGIPSRLVADDEPPDAPFRASATFRALARQYGAHGRIEDTVWIHRTAAQRREAADTAVTLVAGLSRWSTDFLYQ
;
A
#
# COMPACT_ATOMS: atom_id res chain seq x y z
N MET A 1 15.93 1.17 35.79
CA MET A 1 15.18 1.85 34.72
C MET A 1 16.21 2.60 33.89
N GLU A 2 16.81 1.92 32.92
CA GLU A 2 17.68 2.55 31.92
C GLU A 2 17.00 2.46 30.57
N LYS A 3 16.86 3.64 29.98
CA LYS A 3 16.23 3.98 28.71
C LYS A 3 17.39 4.10 27.71
N THR A 4 17.10 3.82 26.43
CA THR A 4 18.01 3.82 25.24
C THR A 4 18.70 2.47 25.03
N SER A 5 18.55 1.76 23.91
CA SER A 5 18.54 2.19 22.50
C SER A 5 17.50 1.40 21.70
N ARG A 6 16.39 2.03 21.33
CA ARG A 6 15.63 1.61 20.14
C ARG A 6 16.45 2.20 19.00
N ALA A 7 17.31 1.38 18.39
CA ALA A 7 18.09 1.80 17.24
C ALA A 7 17.17 2.56 16.28
N ASP A 8 17.56 3.78 15.94
CA ASP A 8 16.83 4.65 15.02
C ASP A 8 17.02 4.03 13.63
N HIS A 9 16.22 3.02 13.31
CA HIS A 9 16.23 2.33 12.01
C HIS A 9 15.72 3.31 10.97
N ARG A 10 16.65 4.06 10.39
CA ARG A 10 16.37 5.10 9.43
C ARG A 10 16.16 4.48 8.05
N HIS A 11 14.94 4.60 7.54
CA HIS A 11 14.53 4.16 6.20
C HIS A 11 14.31 5.39 5.34
N ASP A 12 15.31 5.72 4.53
CA ASP A 12 15.30 6.91 3.69
C ASP A 12 15.40 6.51 2.22
N ALA A 13 14.83 7.34 1.35
CA ALA A 13 15.07 7.31 -0.10
C ALA A 13 16.56 7.21 -0.48
N ALA A 14 17.46 7.68 0.38
CA ALA A 14 18.91 7.66 0.16
C ALA A 14 19.53 6.26 0.18
N ALA A 15 18.93 5.27 0.86
CA ALA A 15 19.45 3.90 0.90
C ALA A 15 19.19 3.14 -0.41
N GLN A 16 18.18 3.54 -1.17
CA GLN A 16 17.82 2.94 -2.46
C GLN A 16 18.27 3.86 -3.59
N ARG A 17 19.42 3.54 -4.20
CA ARG A 17 19.95 4.16 -5.43
C ARG A 17 19.09 3.88 -6.68
N LEU A 18 17.77 3.96 -6.57
CA LEU A 18 16.85 3.82 -7.70
C LEU A 18 15.77 4.90 -7.64
N ARG A 19 15.27 5.22 -8.83
CA ARG A 19 14.36 6.31 -9.21
C ARG A 19 12.95 6.16 -8.62
N PHE A 20 12.82 5.67 -7.39
CA PHE A 20 11.54 5.52 -6.72
C PHE A 20 11.11 6.87 -6.14
N ILE A 21 10.03 7.41 -6.68
CA ILE A 21 9.34 8.56 -6.10
C ILE A 21 8.20 7.97 -5.27
N PRO A 22 8.18 8.22 -3.94
CA PRO A 22 7.13 7.65 -3.12
C PRO A 22 5.76 8.15 -3.57
N PRO A 23 4.69 7.35 -3.40
CA PRO A 23 3.38 7.68 -3.95
C PRO A 23 2.86 9.04 -3.49
N SER A 24 3.15 9.43 -2.24
CA SER A 24 2.76 10.72 -1.68
C SER A 24 3.37 11.93 -2.39
N ARG A 25 4.51 11.75 -3.09
CA ARG A 25 5.19 12.80 -3.86
C ARG A 25 4.86 12.75 -5.34
N ALA A 26 4.53 11.57 -5.87
CA ALA A 26 4.13 11.39 -7.26
C ALA A 26 2.65 11.70 -7.49
N TYR A 27 1.81 11.50 -6.48
CA TYR A 27 0.34 11.52 -6.60
C TYR A 27 -0.30 12.37 -5.51
N LEU A 28 0.24 13.58 -5.28
CA LEU A 28 -0.44 14.62 -4.50
C LEU A 28 -1.80 14.88 -5.13
N THR A 29 -2.85 14.31 -4.55
CA THR A 29 -4.21 14.77 -4.78
C THR A 29 -4.26 16.21 -4.27
N CYS A 30 -4.48 17.16 -5.19
CA CYS A 30 -4.77 18.54 -4.82
C CYS A 30 -5.91 18.49 -3.78
N GLU A 31 -5.74 19.19 -2.64
CA GLU A 31 -6.77 19.47 -1.61
C GLU A 31 -6.84 18.62 -0.32
N LEU A 32 -5.80 17.89 0.09
CA LEU A 32 -5.74 17.39 1.48
C LEU A 32 -4.68 18.11 2.33
N PRO A 33 -5.08 18.82 3.41
CA PRO A 33 -4.13 19.35 4.36
C PRO A 33 -3.63 18.25 5.31
N ALA A 34 -2.30 18.19 5.49
CA ALA A 34 -1.57 17.59 6.63
C ALA A 34 -1.26 16.06 6.61
N PRO A 35 -0.63 15.53 7.67
CA PRO A 35 0.76 15.09 7.82
C PRO A 35 1.04 13.62 7.42
N PHE A 36 0.18 13.03 6.59
CA PHE A 36 0.21 11.60 6.23
C PHE A 36 1.29 11.11 5.24
N PRO A 37 1.91 11.96 4.38
CA PRO A 37 2.93 11.51 3.44
C PRO A 37 4.03 10.69 4.13
N ASP A 38 4.49 11.14 5.29
CA ASP A 38 5.66 10.56 5.96
C ASP A 38 5.44 9.11 6.42
N VAL A 39 4.25 8.78 6.93
CA VAL A 39 3.98 7.41 7.44
C VAL A 39 3.79 6.43 6.29
N LEU A 40 3.10 6.84 5.22
CA LEU A 40 2.90 6.00 4.04
C LEU A 40 4.21 5.82 3.25
N ASP A 41 5.02 6.87 3.17
CA ASP A 41 6.37 6.81 2.60
C ASP A 41 7.27 5.89 3.40
N GLN A 42 7.32 6.04 4.73
CA GLN A 42 8.08 5.16 5.60
C GLN A 42 7.61 3.70 5.46
N LEU A 43 6.30 3.47 5.45
CA LEU A 43 5.74 2.12 5.26
C LEU A 43 6.18 1.52 3.90
N THR A 44 6.24 2.34 2.86
CA THR A 44 6.71 1.89 1.54
C THR A 44 8.22 1.61 1.54
N TYR A 45 9.04 2.48 2.12
CA TYR A 45 10.49 2.27 2.22
C TYR A 45 10.84 1.03 3.06
N VAL A 46 10.22 0.84 4.23
CA VAL A 46 10.47 -0.37 5.05
C VAL A 46 10.05 -1.65 4.35
N THR A 47 9.03 -1.58 3.48
CA THR A 47 8.57 -2.72 2.69
C THR A 47 9.56 -3.04 1.57
N LEU A 48 10.08 -2.01 0.90
CA LEU A 48 11.13 -2.17 -0.12
C LEU A 48 12.46 -2.67 0.47
N ASP A 49 12.82 -2.21 1.67
CA ASP A 49 13.99 -2.68 2.44
C ASP A 49 13.78 -4.06 3.09
N ASP A 50 12.59 -4.65 2.96
CA ASP A 50 12.18 -5.90 3.62
C ASP A 50 12.44 -5.89 5.15
N CYS A 51 12.22 -4.74 5.79
CA CYS A 51 12.50 -4.54 7.20
C CYS A 51 11.38 -5.14 8.08
N GLN A 52 11.59 -6.40 8.48
CA GLN A 52 10.68 -7.18 9.32
C GLN A 52 10.41 -6.56 10.70
N GLN A 53 11.31 -5.71 11.20
CA GLN A 53 11.16 -5.08 12.51
C GLN A 53 10.25 -3.84 12.46
N CYS A 54 10.36 -3.01 11.41
CA CYS A 54 9.64 -1.74 11.32
C CYS A 54 8.27 -1.89 10.63
N ARG A 55 8.16 -2.78 9.63
CA ARG A 55 6.95 -2.97 8.84
C ARG A 55 5.70 -3.27 9.68
N PRO A 56 5.71 -4.21 10.66
CA PRO A 56 4.50 -4.51 11.43
C PRO A 56 3.95 -3.33 12.22
N ALA A 57 4.83 -2.52 12.83
CA ALA A 57 4.45 -1.37 13.65
C ALA A 57 3.90 -0.21 12.80
N LEU A 58 4.47 0.01 11.60
CA LEU A 58 3.96 1.00 10.65
C LEU A 58 2.61 0.56 10.05
N LEU A 59 2.45 -0.74 9.76
CA LEU A 59 1.16 -1.30 9.35
C LEU A 59 0.09 -1.10 10.42
N ASP A 60 0.40 -1.30 11.71
CA ASP A 60 -0.56 -1.08 12.80
C ASP A 60 -0.96 0.40 12.88
N ARG A 61 0.00 1.30 12.69
CA ARG A 61 -0.26 2.74 12.68
C ARG A 61 -1.15 3.15 11.51
N VAL A 62 -0.90 2.63 10.31
CA VAL A 62 -1.74 2.89 9.14
C VAL A 62 -3.12 2.28 9.32
N ALA A 63 -3.23 1.05 9.81
CA ALA A 63 -4.51 0.37 10.05
C ALA A 63 -5.36 1.06 11.14
N GLY A 64 -4.71 1.74 12.09
CA GLY A 64 -5.36 2.56 13.10
C GLY A 64 -5.98 3.85 12.53
N ASP A 65 -5.55 4.27 11.34
CA ASP A 65 -6.05 5.46 10.65
C ASP A 65 -6.82 5.08 9.38
N GLU A 66 -8.13 5.29 9.42
CA GLU A 66 -9.03 4.96 8.33
C GLU A 66 -8.68 5.72 7.04
N ARG A 67 -8.31 6.99 7.14
CA ARG A 67 -7.98 7.79 5.95
C ARG A 67 -6.66 7.38 5.36
N ALA A 68 -5.64 7.14 6.20
CA ALA A 68 -4.34 6.72 5.72
C ALA A 68 -4.40 5.37 4.98
N THR A 69 -5.19 4.42 5.48
CA THR A 69 -5.35 3.15 4.79
C THR A 69 -6.10 3.31 3.47
N LEU A 70 -7.20 4.09 3.46
CA LEU A 70 -7.96 4.33 2.24
C LEU A 70 -7.09 4.98 1.15
N GLU A 71 -6.30 5.99 1.52
CA GLU A 71 -5.38 6.68 0.61
C GLU A 71 -4.34 5.70 0.04
N LEU A 72 -3.75 4.84 0.89
CA LEU A 72 -2.80 3.83 0.44
C LEU A 72 -3.41 2.83 -0.55
N VAL A 73 -4.64 2.38 -0.29
CA VAL A 73 -5.37 1.48 -1.20
C VAL A 73 -5.70 2.21 -2.51
N PHE A 74 -6.12 3.46 -2.45
CA PHE A 74 -6.39 4.30 -3.62
C PHE A 74 -5.12 4.44 -4.47
N TRP A 75 -3.97 4.80 -3.88
CA TRP A 75 -2.70 4.89 -4.59
C TRP A 75 -2.30 3.56 -5.23
N ALA A 76 -2.43 2.45 -4.50
CA ALA A 76 -2.13 1.13 -5.05
C ALA A 76 -2.99 0.81 -6.28
N CYS A 77 -4.30 1.10 -6.23
CA CYS A 77 -5.21 0.90 -7.36
C CYS A 77 -4.87 1.84 -8.53
N PHE A 78 -4.62 3.13 -8.24
CA PHE A 78 -4.27 4.12 -9.24
C PHE A 78 -2.97 3.76 -9.97
N ILE A 79 -1.88 3.51 -9.25
CA ILE A 79 -0.57 3.14 -9.80
C ILE A 79 -0.70 1.88 -10.65
N THR A 80 -1.43 0.88 -10.16
CA THR A 80 -1.68 -0.35 -10.92
C THR A 80 -2.45 -0.05 -12.21
N SER A 81 -3.52 0.75 -12.12
CA SER A 81 -4.31 1.13 -13.29
C SER A 81 -3.47 1.84 -14.34
N GLU A 82 -2.58 2.75 -13.95
CA GLU A 82 -1.66 3.41 -14.87
C GLU A 82 -0.63 2.43 -15.46
N THR A 83 -0.15 1.47 -14.65
CA THR A 83 0.87 0.50 -15.07
C THR A 83 0.32 -0.53 -16.06
N TYR A 84 -0.93 -0.96 -15.89
CA TYR A 84 -1.56 -2.03 -16.69
C TYR A 84 -2.71 -1.55 -17.59
N CYS A 85 -2.93 -0.24 -17.70
CA CYS A 85 -4.07 0.36 -18.41
C CYS A 85 -5.45 -0.13 -17.89
N GLY A 86 -5.57 -0.28 -16.58
CA GLY A 86 -6.75 -0.77 -15.88
C GLY A 86 -6.37 -1.67 -14.68
N ILE A 87 -7.37 -2.06 -13.88
CA ILE A 87 -7.14 -2.99 -12.76
C ILE A 87 -7.08 -4.44 -13.30
N PRO A 88 -5.95 -5.15 -13.18
CA PRO A 88 -5.84 -6.53 -13.61
C PRO A 88 -6.85 -7.43 -12.90
N SER A 89 -7.45 -8.38 -13.61
CA SER A 89 -8.44 -9.31 -13.06
C SER A 89 -7.92 -10.07 -11.85
N ARG A 90 -6.62 -10.41 -11.81
CA ARG A 90 -5.94 -11.04 -10.68
C ARG A 90 -6.11 -10.29 -9.35
N LEU A 91 -6.12 -8.96 -9.38
CA LEU A 91 -6.30 -8.14 -8.18
C LEU A 91 -7.75 -8.02 -7.70
N VAL A 92 -8.71 -8.55 -8.46
CA VAL A 92 -10.14 -8.45 -8.17
C VAL A 92 -10.86 -9.78 -8.19
N ALA A 93 -10.25 -10.84 -8.73
CA ALA A 93 -10.88 -12.15 -8.85
C ALA A 93 -10.73 -12.96 -7.55
N ASP A 94 -11.72 -13.80 -7.26
CA ASP A 94 -11.72 -14.65 -6.05
C ASP A 94 -11.04 -16.01 -6.26
N ASP A 95 -10.67 -16.33 -7.49
CA ASP A 95 -10.18 -17.64 -7.94
C ASP A 95 -8.67 -17.67 -8.24
N GLU A 96 -7.92 -16.75 -7.64
CA GLU A 96 -6.48 -16.67 -7.81
C GLU A 96 -5.79 -17.96 -7.31
N PRO A 97 -4.94 -18.60 -8.13
CA PRO A 97 -4.42 -19.92 -7.81
C PRO A 97 -3.47 -19.86 -6.59
N PRO A 98 -3.33 -20.96 -5.83
CA PRO A 98 -2.58 -20.95 -4.57
C PRO A 98 -1.11 -20.58 -4.71
N ASP A 99 -0.54 -20.79 -5.90
CA ASP A 99 0.85 -20.55 -6.29
C ASP A 99 1.06 -19.19 -6.98
N ALA A 100 0.04 -18.32 -7.04
CA ALA A 100 0.20 -16.99 -7.58
C ALA A 100 1.27 -16.20 -6.81
N PRO A 101 2.18 -15.48 -7.50
CA PRO A 101 3.29 -14.75 -6.88
C PRO A 101 2.81 -13.63 -5.94
N PHE A 102 1.62 -13.10 -6.20
CA PHE A 102 0.95 -12.11 -5.40
C PHE A 102 -0.50 -12.54 -5.19
N ARG A 103 -1.00 -12.40 -3.97
CA ARG A 103 -2.40 -12.72 -3.65
C ARG A 103 -3.04 -11.54 -2.95
N ALA A 104 -4.01 -10.94 -3.63
CA ALA A 104 -4.74 -9.81 -3.06
C ALA A 104 -5.67 -10.29 -1.94
N SER A 105 -5.68 -9.53 -0.84
CA SER A 105 -6.55 -9.83 0.29
C SER A 105 -8.02 -9.59 -0.01
N ALA A 106 -8.92 -10.27 0.69
CA ALA A 106 -10.36 -10.17 0.40
C ALA A 106 -10.87 -8.73 0.56
N THR A 107 -10.37 -8.04 1.59
CA THR A 107 -10.69 -6.63 1.82
C THR A 107 -10.15 -5.75 0.70
N PHE A 108 -8.90 -5.94 0.25
CA PHE A 108 -8.33 -5.18 -0.86
C PHE A 108 -9.09 -5.40 -2.16
N ARG A 109 -9.41 -6.67 -2.51
CA ARG A 109 -10.15 -7.01 -3.75
C ARG A 109 -11.49 -6.30 -3.83
N ALA A 110 -12.22 -6.22 -2.73
CA ALA A 110 -13.50 -5.52 -2.69
C ALA A 110 -13.35 -4.03 -3.02
N LEU A 111 -12.31 -3.38 -2.48
CA LEU A 111 -12.02 -1.96 -2.74
C LEU A 111 -11.49 -1.74 -4.17
N ALA A 112 -10.63 -2.64 -4.66
CA ALA A 112 -10.11 -2.60 -6.01
C ALA A 112 -11.21 -2.78 -7.08
N ARG A 113 -12.23 -3.62 -6.83
CA ARG A 113 -13.43 -3.73 -7.69
C ARG A 113 -14.17 -2.40 -7.78
N GLN A 114 -14.36 -1.72 -6.66
CA GLN A 114 -15.04 -0.43 -6.61
C GLN A 114 -14.26 0.64 -7.39
N TYR A 115 -12.95 0.69 -7.16
CA TYR A 115 -12.06 1.56 -7.93
C TYR A 115 -12.14 1.26 -9.43
N GLY A 116 -12.06 -0.02 -9.83
CA GLY A 116 -12.15 -0.41 -11.25
C GLY A 116 -13.49 -0.04 -11.91
N ALA A 117 -14.60 -0.06 -11.16
CA ALA A 117 -15.92 0.29 -11.67
C ALA A 117 -16.17 1.81 -11.74
N HIS A 118 -15.57 2.59 -10.84
CA HIS A 118 -15.95 4.00 -10.63
C HIS A 118 -14.79 5.01 -10.68
N GLY A 119 -13.55 4.54 -10.79
CA GLY A 119 -12.34 5.37 -10.68
C GLY A 119 -12.10 5.94 -9.28
N ARG A 120 -12.88 5.53 -8.28
CA ARG A 120 -12.79 6.00 -6.89
C ARG A 120 -13.31 4.94 -5.91
N ILE A 121 -12.92 5.08 -4.65
CA ILE A 121 -13.43 4.27 -3.54
C ILE A 121 -14.33 5.18 -2.71
N GLU A 122 -15.60 4.81 -2.51
CA GLU A 122 -16.54 5.61 -1.75
C GLU A 122 -16.45 5.30 -0.25
N ASP A 123 -16.48 6.33 0.58
CA ASP A 123 -16.35 6.24 2.03
C ASP A 123 -17.33 5.26 2.68
N THR A 124 -18.53 5.10 2.12
CA THR A 124 -19.60 4.23 2.63
C THR A 124 -19.22 2.75 2.64
N VAL A 125 -18.36 2.31 1.72
CA VAL A 125 -17.87 0.92 1.64
C VAL A 125 -16.69 0.70 2.60
N TRP A 126 -16.04 1.78 3.02
CA TRP A 126 -14.83 1.79 3.82
C TRP A 126 -15.09 1.97 5.33
N ILE A 127 -16.04 2.83 5.70
CA ILE A 127 -16.33 3.27 7.09
C ILE A 127 -16.60 2.12 8.06
N HIS A 128 -17.02 0.94 7.59
CA HIS A 128 -17.36 -0.19 8.45
C HIS A 128 -16.26 -1.26 8.59
N ARG A 129 -15.06 -1.04 8.03
CA ARG A 129 -13.96 -2.02 8.10
C ARG A 129 -13.31 -2.01 9.46
N THR A 130 -13.16 -3.19 10.06
CA THR A 130 -12.42 -3.37 11.32
C THR A 130 -10.93 -3.07 11.13
N ALA A 131 -10.22 -2.72 12.20
CA ALA A 131 -8.77 -2.50 12.13
C ALA A 131 -8.00 -3.69 11.52
N ALA A 132 -8.46 -4.93 11.73
CA ALA A 132 -7.87 -6.12 11.12
C ALA A 132 -8.03 -6.13 9.59
N GLN A 133 -9.23 -5.82 9.08
CA GLN A 133 -9.49 -5.69 7.64
C GLN A 133 -8.70 -4.53 7.02
N ARG A 134 -8.57 -3.42 7.75
CA ARG A 134 -7.75 -2.29 7.31
C ARG A 134 -6.27 -2.67 7.22
N ARG A 135 -5.75 -3.38 8.22
CA ARG A 135 -4.38 -3.90 8.20
C ARG A 135 -4.14 -4.85 7.02
N GLU A 136 -5.07 -5.76 6.77
CA GLU A 136 -5.04 -6.70 5.63
C GLU A 136 -4.98 -5.96 4.28
N ALA A 137 -5.81 -4.93 4.11
CA ALA A 137 -5.84 -4.10 2.91
C ALA A 137 -4.57 -3.23 2.77
N ALA A 138 -4.11 -2.61 3.86
CA ALA A 138 -2.88 -1.80 3.87
C ALA A 138 -1.66 -2.64 3.50
N ASP A 139 -1.57 -3.86 4.04
CA ASP A 139 -0.46 -4.78 3.77
C ASP A 139 -0.42 -5.23 2.31
N THR A 140 -1.59 -5.53 1.74
CA THR A 140 -1.74 -5.83 0.31
C THR A 140 -1.33 -4.64 -0.54
N ALA A 141 -1.83 -3.45 -0.21
CA ALA A 141 -1.59 -2.23 -0.95
C ALA A 141 -0.10 -1.82 -0.96
N VAL A 142 0.57 -1.81 0.20
CA VAL A 142 2.00 -1.48 0.24
C VAL A 142 2.85 -2.54 -0.46
N THR A 143 2.52 -3.82 -0.33
CA THR A 143 3.24 -4.90 -1.02
C THR A 143 3.12 -4.75 -2.54
N LEU A 144 1.92 -4.39 -3.03
CA LEU A 144 1.69 -4.12 -4.44
C LEU A 144 2.50 -2.91 -4.93
N VAL A 145 2.44 -1.78 -4.23
CA VAL A 145 3.21 -0.58 -4.59
C VAL A 145 4.71 -0.85 -4.59
N ALA A 146 5.24 -1.49 -3.54
CA ALA A 146 6.64 -1.87 -3.45
C ALA A 146 7.03 -2.85 -4.58
N GLY A 147 6.16 -3.80 -4.87
CA GLY A 147 6.34 -4.78 -5.94
C GLY A 147 6.43 -4.14 -7.32
N LEU A 148 5.47 -3.28 -7.68
CA LEU A 148 5.49 -2.53 -8.93
C LEU A 148 6.71 -1.60 -9.02
N SER A 149 7.16 -1.05 -7.90
CA SER A 149 8.35 -0.19 -7.88
C SER A 149 9.64 -0.95 -8.16
N ARG A 150 9.71 -2.22 -7.74
CA ARG A 150 10.90 -3.07 -7.92
C ARG A 150 10.90 -3.86 -9.24
N TRP A 151 9.73 -4.31 -9.68
CA TRP A 151 9.59 -5.25 -10.81
C TRP A 151 8.64 -4.76 -11.91
N SER A 152 8.07 -3.56 -11.79
CA SER A 152 7.15 -3.00 -12.79
C SER A 152 6.02 -3.97 -13.16
N THR A 153 5.68 -4.06 -14.44
CA THR A 153 4.61 -4.93 -14.97
C THR A 153 4.84 -6.42 -14.75
N ASP A 154 6.08 -6.84 -14.44
CA ASP A 154 6.37 -8.27 -14.25
C ASP A 154 5.85 -8.77 -12.90
N PHE A 155 5.67 -7.89 -11.90
CA PHE A 155 5.38 -8.24 -10.51
C PHE A 155 4.20 -9.21 -10.34
N LEU A 156 3.10 -9.01 -11.07
CA LEU A 156 1.89 -9.83 -10.94
C LEU A 156 1.97 -11.18 -11.68
N TYR A 157 3.03 -11.40 -12.44
CA TYR A 157 3.16 -12.51 -13.39
C TYR A 157 4.48 -13.29 -13.28
N GLN A 158 5.27 -13.04 -12.22
CA GLN A 158 6.51 -13.78 -11.94
C GLN A 158 6.27 -15.23 -11.53
#